data_AF-A0A6I9NA95-F1
#
_entry.id   AF-A0A6I9NA95-F1
#
_cell.length_a   1.000
_cell.length_b   1.000
_cell.length_c   1.000
_cell.angle_alpha   90.00
_cell.angle_beta   90.00
_cell.angle_gamma   90.00
#
_symmetry.space_group_name_H-M   'P 1'
#
loop_
_entity.id
_entity.type
_entity.pdbx_description
1 polymer ?
#
loop_
_entity_poly.entity_id
_entity_poly.type
_entity_poly.pdbx_seq_one_letter_code
_entity_poly.pdbx_strand_id
1 'polypeptide(L)'
;MGSEQQRNLHRLVIVSFLLTSSVAADGQIRLAGSGSNHCSGRVEIFHNSTWGTVCDDSWDLNDAQVVCRQLRCGSAVSAPQSTHYGEGTGQIWLDDVSCSGSESSVTECTHPGFGTHNCGHSEDAGVFCSGERILVLLLKSMDRVRTML
;
A
#
# COMPACT_ATOMS: atom_id res chain seq x y z
N MET A 1 -39.17 -1.70 -33.57
CA MET A 1 -39.08 -1.88 -32.09
C MET A 1 -37.67 -2.30 -31.66
N GLY A 2 -36.64 -1.47 -31.86
CA GLY A 2 -35.25 -1.91 -31.60
C GLY A 2 -34.23 -0.82 -31.22
N SER A 3 -34.60 0.46 -31.20
CA SER A 3 -33.64 1.53 -30.87
C SER A 3 -33.66 1.95 -29.39
N GLU A 4 -34.70 1.58 -28.63
CA GLU A 4 -34.88 2.00 -27.23
C GLU A 4 -34.23 1.03 -26.23
N GLN A 5 -34.21 -0.27 -26.53
CA GLN A 5 -33.50 -1.28 -25.73
C GLN A 5 -31.97 -1.13 -25.83
N GLN A 6 -31.43 -0.74 -27.00
CA GLN A 6 -29.99 -0.52 -27.19
C GLN A 6 -29.47 0.72 -26.44
N ARG A 7 -30.30 1.78 -26.30
CA ARG A 7 -29.95 3.01 -25.56
C ARG A 7 -30.00 2.81 -24.04
N ASN A 8 -30.89 1.95 -23.55
CA ASN A 8 -30.97 1.61 -22.14
C ASN A 8 -29.80 0.72 -21.70
N LEU A 9 -29.33 -0.20 -22.56
CA LEU A 9 -28.14 -1.01 -22.27
C LEU A 9 -26.87 -0.15 -22.17
N HIS A 10 -26.71 0.85 -23.03
CA HIS A 10 -25.57 1.78 -22.99
C HIS A 10 -25.61 2.73 -21.78
N ARG A 11 -26.79 3.21 -21.39
CA ARG A 11 -26.96 4.03 -20.16
C ARG A 11 -26.71 3.21 -18.89
N LEU A 12 -27.13 1.94 -18.86
CA LEU A 12 -26.91 1.04 -17.72
C LEU A 12 -25.42 0.73 -17.52
N VAL A 13 -24.66 0.52 -18.60
CA VAL A 13 -23.20 0.28 -18.53
C VAL A 13 -22.45 1.52 -18.00
N ILE A 14 -22.82 2.74 -18.43
CA ILE A 14 -22.18 3.97 -17.94
C ILE A 14 -22.49 4.20 -16.45
N VAL A 15 -23.71 3.92 -16.00
CA VAL A 15 -24.10 4.05 -14.57
C VAL A 15 -23.37 3.01 -13.71
N SER A 16 -23.20 1.77 -14.17
CA SER A 16 -22.37 0.77 -13.49
C SER A 16 -20.88 1.17 -13.44
N PHE A 17 -20.34 1.78 -14.50
CA PHE A 17 -18.95 2.23 -14.58
C PHE A 17 -18.67 3.46 -13.68
N LEU A 18 -19.68 4.28 -13.39
CA LEU A 18 -19.60 5.40 -12.46
C LEU A 18 -19.87 4.98 -11.00
N LEU A 19 -20.59 3.86 -10.78
CA LEU A 19 -20.90 3.32 -9.45
C LEU A 19 -19.88 2.28 -8.94
N THR A 20 -18.91 1.86 -9.74
CA THR A 20 -17.68 1.23 -9.21
C THR A 20 -16.82 2.29 -8.52
N SER A 21 -17.35 2.88 -7.45
CA SER A 21 -16.54 3.52 -6.43
C SER A 21 -15.52 2.47 -5.99
N SER A 22 -14.24 2.83 -5.98
CA SER A 22 -13.13 1.94 -5.64
C SER A 22 -13.32 1.33 -4.26
N VAL A 23 -14.02 0.20 -4.19
CA VAL A 23 -14.06 -0.64 -3.00
C VAL A 23 -12.63 -1.14 -2.82
N ALA A 24 -12.01 -0.79 -1.70
CA ALA A 24 -10.69 -1.31 -1.40
C ALA A 24 -10.77 -2.84 -1.41
N ALA A 25 -9.83 -3.49 -2.08
CA ALA A 25 -9.80 -4.94 -2.15
C ALA A 25 -9.13 -5.50 -0.88
N ASP A 26 -9.50 -6.71 -0.49
CA ASP A 26 -8.84 -7.40 0.62
C ASP A 26 -7.34 -7.55 0.34
N GLY A 27 -6.50 -7.27 1.33
CA GLY A 27 -5.05 -7.23 1.20
C GLY A 27 -4.49 -5.98 0.52
N GLN A 28 -5.33 -5.00 0.15
CA GLN A 28 -4.86 -3.72 -0.34
C GLN A 28 -4.10 -2.96 0.76
N ILE A 29 -3.00 -2.32 0.39
CA ILE A 29 -2.18 -1.54 1.32
C ILE A 29 -2.24 -0.04 1.04
N ARG A 30 -2.08 0.76 2.09
CA ARG A 30 -1.81 2.21 2.00
C ARG A 30 -0.76 2.61 3.02
N LEU A 31 -0.10 3.74 2.76
CA LEU A 31 0.81 4.38 3.70
C LEU A 31 0.14 5.61 4.32
N ALA A 32 0.19 5.72 5.64
CA ALA A 32 -0.46 6.79 6.39
C ALA A 32 0.46 7.35 7.50
N GLY A 33 -0.03 8.35 8.22
CA GLY A 33 0.65 8.93 9.38
C GLY A 33 1.38 10.25 9.09
N SER A 34 1.98 10.81 10.14
CA SER A 34 2.65 12.10 10.12
C SER A 34 3.92 12.05 9.28
N GLY A 35 4.07 12.97 8.32
CA GLY A 35 5.23 12.98 7.42
C GLY A 35 5.24 11.87 6.37
N SER A 36 4.14 11.11 6.26
CA SER A 36 3.98 10.09 5.22
C SER A 36 3.89 10.69 3.81
N ASN A 37 4.26 9.90 2.81
CA ASN A 37 4.06 10.16 1.39
C ASN A 37 3.75 8.83 0.67
N HIS A 38 3.68 8.86 -0.65
CA HIS A 38 3.34 7.67 -1.46
C HIS A 38 4.26 6.46 -1.21
N CYS A 39 5.51 6.67 -0.80
CA CYS A 39 6.53 5.64 -0.64
C CYS A 39 7.16 5.61 0.76
N SER A 40 6.58 6.28 1.75
CA SER A 40 7.00 6.19 3.15
C SER A 40 5.87 6.49 4.11
N GLY A 41 5.68 5.69 5.15
CA GLY A 41 4.59 5.86 6.12
C GLY A 41 4.34 4.61 6.95
N ARG A 42 3.41 4.72 7.91
CA ARG A 42 2.84 3.59 8.64
C ARG A 42 2.10 2.68 7.65
N VAL A 43 2.29 1.38 7.77
CA VAL A 43 1.63 0.39 6.91
C VAL A 43 0.22 0.14 7.42
N GLU A 44 -0.77 0.30 6.54
CA GLU A 44 -2.15 -0.09 6.82
C GLU A 44 -2.67 -1.04 5.73
N ILE A 45 -3.39 -2.07 6.16
CA ILE A 45 -3.96 -3.13 5.31
C ILE A 45 -5.47 -3.04 5.35
N PHE A 46 -6.11 -3.16 4.20
CA PHE A 46 -7.55 -3.33 4.12
C PHE A 46 -7.89 -4.81 4.20
N HIS A 47 -8.57 -5.20 5.26
CA HIS A 47 -9.03 -6.57 5.45
C HIS A 47 -10.43 -6.57 6.07
N ASN A 48 -11.30 -7.46 5.62
CA ASN A 48 -12.67 -7.59 6.13
C ASN A 48 -13.42 -6.24 6.22
N SER A 49 -13.38 -5.48 5.12
CA SER A 49 -14.02 -4.16 4.97
C SER A 49 -13.49 -3.03 5.86
N THR A 50 -12.35 -3.20 6.54
CA THR A 50 -11.79 -2.17 7.42
C THR A 50 -10.26 -2.05 7.29
N TRP A 51 -9.76 -0.82 7.46
CA TRP A 51 -8.33 -0.56 7.53
C TRP A 51 -7.81 -0.88 8.93
N GLY A 52 -6.64 -1.50 9.00
CA GLY A 52 -5.93 -1.79 10.25
C GLY A 52 -4.42 -1.73 10.03
N THR A 53 -3.67 -1.69 11.12
CA THR A 53 -2.21 -1.50 11.12
C THR A 53 -1.46 -2.83 11.13
N VAL A 54 -0.13 -2.78 11.16
CA VAL A 54 0.76 -3.94 11.28
C VAL A 54 1.64 -3.69 12.51
N CYS A 55 1.80 -4.69 13.37
CA CYS A 55 2.72 -4.62 14.50
C CYS A 55 4.19 -4.71 14.04
N ASP A 56 5.10 -4.12 14.82
CA ASP A 56 6.53 -4.07 14.56
C ASP A 56 7.32 -5.27 15.14
N ASP A 57 6.67 -6.17 15.87
CA ASP A 57 7.25 -7.44 16.31
C ASP A 57 7.68 -8.26 15.09
N SER A 58 8.96 -8.66 15.10
CA SER A 58 9.66 -9.31 13.99
C SER A 58 9.77 -8.50 12.67
N TRP A 59 9.25 -7.26 12.62
CA TRP A 59 9.22 -6.43 11.41
C TRP A 59 10.61 -6.03 10.92
N ASP A 60 10.99 -6.51 9.73
CA ASP A 60 12.33 -6.36 9.19
C ASP A 60 12.37 -5.77 7.76
N LEU A 61 13.58 -5.73 7.19
CA LEU A 61 13.79 -5.17 5.85
C LEU A 61 13.18 -6.03 4.73
N ASN A 62 13.02 -7.34 4.93
CA ASN A 62 12.37 -8.22 3.97
C ASN A 62 10.87 -7.94 3.92
N ASP A 63 10.24 -7.70 5.07
CA ASP A 63 8.82 -7.32 5.15
C ASP A 63 8.58 -5.98 4.46
N ALA A 64 9.42 -4.98 4.80
CA ALA A 64 9.39 -3.68 4.14
C ALA A 64 9.64 -3.81 2.63
N GLN A 65 10.49 -4.74 2.19
CA GLN A 65 10.78 -4.97 0.77
C GLN A 65 9.57 -5.51 0.02
N VAL A 66 8.76 -6.37 0.64
CA VAL A 66 7.48 -6.84 0.06
C VAL A 66 6.52 -5.66 -0.07
N VAL A 67 6.33 -4.86 0.98
CA VAL A 67 5.45 -3.67 0.96
C VAL A 67 5.89 -2.67 -0.12
N CYS A 68 7.18 -2.34 -0.18
CA CYS A 68 7.72 -1.40 -1.17
C CYS A 68 7.53 -1.91 -2.60
N ARG A 69 7.65 -3.22 -2.85
CA ARG A 69 7.39 -3.83 -4.16
C ARG A 69 5.90 -3.82 -4.48
N GLN A 70 5.04 -4.17 -3.52
CA GLN A 70 3.59 -4.17 -3.67
C GLN A 70 3.04 -2.78 -4.02
N LEU A 71 3.62 -1.72 -3.44
CA LEU A 71 3.30 -0.31 -3.77
C LEU A 71 3.95 0.21 -5.05
N ARG A 72 4.88 -0.54 -5.66
CA ARG A 72 5.73 -0.05 -6.76
C ARG A 72 6.51 1.21 -6.38
N CYS A 73 7.17 1.15 -5.22
CA CYS A 73 8.01 2.21 -4.67
C CYS A 73 9.51 1.88 -4.69
N GLY A 74 9.92 0.87 -5.46
CA GLY A 74 11.30 0.41 -5.56
C GLY A 74 11.71 -0.50 -4.39
N SER A 75 12.94 -0.31 -3.91
CA SER A 75 13.51 -1.13 -2.82
C SER A 75 13.21 -0.53 -1.45
N ALA A 76 13.15 -1.37 -0.42
CA ALA A 76 13.12 -0.90 0.97
C ALA A 76 14.46 -0.27 1.34
N VAL A 77 14.42 0.91 1.95
CA VAL A 77 15.58 1.59 2.53
C VAL A 77 15.64 1.32 4.03
N SER A 78 14.48 1.30 4.70
CA SER A 78 14.37 0.95 6.11
C SER A 78 12.98 0.42 6.45
N ALA A 79 12.89 -0.27 7.60
CA ALA A 79 11.66 -0.73 8.23
C ALA A 79 11.46 -0.01 9.58
N PRO A 80 10.90 1.22 9.60
CA PRO A 80 10.66 1.94 10.84
C PRO A 80 9.70 1.20 11.79
N GLN A 81 10.04 1.19 13.07
CA GLN A 81 9.28 0.59 14.16
C GLN A 81 8.85 1.68 15.17
N SER A 82 8.16 1.28 16.23
CA SER A 82 7.78 2.08 17.39
C SER A 82 7.07 3.38 17.02
N THR A 83 6.10 3.29 16.10
CA THR A 83 5.26 4.42 15.65
C THR A 83 6.03 5.60 15.08
N HIS A 84 7.08 5.36 14.29
CA HIS A 84 7.82 6.44 13.65
C HIS A 84 6.93 7.45 12.88
N TYR A 85 5.84 6.97 12.27
CA TYR A 85 4.85 7.79 11.55
C TYR A 85 3.60 8.14 12.39
N GLY A 86 3.67 7.91 13.70
CA GLY A 86 2.57 8.01 14.65
C GLY A 86 1.71 6.76 14.72
N GLU A 87 0.90 6.69 15.77
CA GLU A 87 -0.07 5.62 16.03
C GLU A 87 -1.19 5.64 14.99
N GLY A 88 -1.65 4.44 14.62
CA GLY A 88 -2.93 4.23 13.97
C GLY A 88 -4.06 4.10 14.98
N THR A 89 -5.19 3.60 14.50
CA THR A 89 -6.38 3.39 15.33
C THR A 89 -7.14 2.19 14.82
N GLY A 90 -7.80 1.45 15.71
CA GLY A 90 -8.72 0.37 15.33
C GLY A 90 -8.04 -0.99 15.39
N GLN A 91 -8.13 -1.76 14.32
CA GLN A 91 -7.60 -3.12 14.27
C GLN A 91 -6.10 -3.10 13.98
N ILE A 92 -5.37 -4.03 14.59
CA ILE A 92 -4.01 -4.41 14.17
C ILE A 92 -4.18 -5.72 13.42
N TRP A 93 -3.91 -5.70 12.11
CA TRP A 93 -4.21 -6.83 11.25
C TRP A 93 -3.15 -7.90 11.26
N LEU A 94 -1.89 -7.52 11.23
CA LEU A 94 -0.78 -8.45 11.18
C LEU A 94 0.17 -8.19 12.34
N ASP A 95 0.79 -9.27 12.78
CA ASP A 95 1.79 -9.35 13.83
C ASP A 95 2.77 -10.46 13.46
N ASP A 96 3.98 -10.46 14.02
CA ASP A 96 5.05 -11.42 13.75
C ASP A 96 5.19 -11.74 12.26
N VAL A 97 5.17 -10.70 11.42
CA VAL A 97 5.27 -10.85 9.97
C VAL A 97 6.68 -11.34 9.65
N SER A 98 6.77 -12.42 8.87
CA SER A 98 8.04 -13.01 8.47
C SER A 98 8.00 -13.32 6.97
N CYS A 99 8.37 -12.33 6.18
CA CYS A 99 8.54 -12.44 4.74
C CYS A 99 9.93 -13.01 4.39
N SER A 100 10.00 -13.81 3.34
CA SER A 100 11.26 -14.13 2.64
C SER A 100 11.79 -12.96 1.81
N GLY A 101 10.94 -11.96 1.54
CA GLY A 101 11.23 -10.82 0.66
C GLY A 101 10.78 -11.03 -0.79
N SER A 102 10.20 -12.18 -1.11
CA SER A 102 9.82 -12.60 -2.47
C SER A 102 8.31 -12.64 -2.73
N GLU A 103 7.51 -12.50 -1.67
CA GLU A 103 6.05 -12.52 -1.67
C GLU A 103 5.45 -11.38 -2.49
N SER A 104 4.30 -11.61 -3.12
CA SER A 104 3.68 -10.56 -3.95
C SER A 104 2.91 -9.54 -3.12
N SER A 105 2.43 -9.96 -1.95
CA SER A 105 1.71 -9.15 -0.96
C SER A 105 2.23 -9.44 0.44
N VAL A 106 2.23 -8.44 1.32
CA VAL A 106 2.59 -8.62 2.75
C VAL A 106 1.67 -9.62 3.45
N THR A 107 0.43 -9.77 2.96
CA THR A 107 -0.56 -10.74 3.48
C THR A 107 -0.26 -12.19 3.10
N GLU A 108 0.74 -12.45 2.25
CA GLU A 108 1.18 -13.80 1.87
C GLU A 108 2.38 -14.27 2.71
N CYS A 109 2.99 -13.37 3.48
CA CYS A 109 4.08 -13.70 4.38
C CYS A 109 3.61 -14.58 5.54
N THR A 110 4.53 -15.28 6.19
CA THR A 110 4.16 -16.05 7.38
C THR A 110 3.77 -15.08 8.49
N HIS A 111 2.63 -15.31 9.13
CA HIS A 111 2.13 -14.54 10.26
C HIS A 111 1.14 -15.39 11.08
N PRO A 112 0.85 -15.08 12.36
CA PRO A 112 -0.07 -15.83 13.22
C PRO A 112 -1.53 -15.86 12.75
N GLY A 113 -1.91 -14.91 11.89
CA GLY A 113 -3.25 -14.78 11.30
C GLY A 113 -3.81 -13.38 11.48
N PHE A 114 -4.78 -13.01 10.65
CA PHE A 114 -5.40 -11.68 10.72
C PHE A 114 -6.05 -11.41 12.09
N GLY A 115 -5.68 -10.30 12.72
CA GLY A 115 -6.20 -9.88 14.02
C GLY A 115 -5.69 -10.68 15.23
N THR A 116 -4.74 -11.60 15.01
CA THR A 116 -4.05 -12.32 16.09
C THR A 116 -2.77 -11.58 16.42
N HIS A 117 -2.78 -10.83 17.53
CA HIS A 117 -1.62 -10.06 17.98
C HIS A 117 -1.61 -9.89 19.50
N ASN A 118 -0.44 -9.53 20.07
CA ASN A 118 -0.29 -9.08 21.45
C ASN A 118 0.10 -7.59 21.57
N CYS A 119 0.16 -6.88 20.44
CA CYS A 119 0.64 -5.50 20.37
C CYS A 119 -0.42 -4.43 20.69
N GLY A 120 0.04 -3.23 21.02
CA GLY A 120 -0.71 -1.98 21.00
C GLY A 120 -0.28 -1.07 19.84
N HIS A 121 -1.02 0.04 19.61
CA HIS A 121 -0.68 0.95 18.52
C HIS A 121 0.67 1.65 18.67
N SER A 122 1.26 1.67 19.88
CA SER A 122 2.64 2.12 20.11
C SER A 122 3.71 1.32 19.35
N GLU A 123 3.30 0.19 18.78
CA GLU A 123 4.13 -0.78 18.04
C GLU A 123 3.75 -0.81 16.55
N ASP A 124 3.03 0.19 16.02
CA ASP A 124 2.67 0.19 14.60
C ASP A 124 3.92 0.38 13.70
N ALA A 125 4.07 -0.55 12.76
CA ALA A 125 5.15 -0.62 11.81
C ALA A 125 5.00 0.33 10.62
N GLY A 126 6.14 0.76 10.07
CA GLY A 126 6.20 1.60 8.88
C GLY A 126 7.21 1.11 7.86
N VAL A 127 7.24 1.80 6.73
CA VAL A 127 8.26 1.61 5.67
C VAL A 127 8.83 2.94 5.21
N PHE A 128 10.07 2.88 4.71
CA PHE A 128 10.64 3.92 3.86
C PHE A 128 11.23 3.23 2.62
N CYS A 129 10.69 3.54 1.45
CA CYS A 129 11.12 2.97 0.18
C CYS A 129 12.00 3.96 -0.58
N SER A 130 12.76 3.48 -1.59
CA SER A 130 13.63 4.33 -2.40
C SER A 130 12.87 5.34 -3.27
N GLY A 131 11.57 5.11 -3.47
CA GLY A 131 10.73 5.81 -4.44
C GLY A 131 11.04 5.36 -5.87
N GLU A 132 10.03 5.30 -6.73
CA GLU A 132 10.29 5.18 -8.16
C GLU A 132 10.89 6.49 -8.66
N ARG A 133 12.10 6.42 -9.24
CA ARG A 133 12.79 7.55 -9.88
C ARG A 133 12.10 8.02 -11.17
N ILE A 134 10.77 8.09 -11.22
CA ILE A 134 10.06 8.62 -12.41
C ILE A 134 10.41 10.09 -12.60
N LEU A 135 10.45 10.90 -11.52
CA LEU A 135 10.77 12.32 -11.64
C LEU A 135 12.23 12.58 -12.04
N VAL A 136 13.17 11.77 -11.54
CA VAL A 136 14.60 11.94 -11.88
C VAL A 136 14.89 11.53 -13.32
N LEU A 137 14.18 10.55 -13.88
CA LEU A 137 14.35 10.14 -15.28
C LEU A 137 13.70 11.14 -16.26
N LEU A 138 12.54 11.70 -15.92
CA LEU A 138 11.88 12.71 -16.75
C LEU A 138 12.65 14.05 -16.74
N LEU A 139 13.14 14.50 -15.58
CA LEU A 139 13.99 15.70 -15.52
C LEU A 139 15.34 15.50 -16.23
N LYS A 140 16.00 14.34 -16.06
CA LYS A 140 17.22 14.01 -16.83
C LYS A 140 16.97 13.91 -18.34
N SER A 141 15.77 13.51 -18.76
CA SER A 141 15.37 13.50 -20.17
C SER A 141 15.16 14.93 -20.69
N MET A 142 14.55 15.81 -19.92
CA MET A 142 14.40 17.24 -20.26
C MET A 142 15.75 17.99 -20.26
N ASP A 143 16.66 17.65 -19.34
CA ASP A 143 18.03 18.19 -19.32
C ASP A 143 18.82 17.76 -20.57
N ARG A 144 18.67 16.51 -21.03
CA ARG A 144 19.30 16.05 -22.29
C ARG A 144 18.74 16.75 -23.53
N VAL A 145 17.46 17.15 -23.53
CA VAL A 145 16.86 17.93 -24.64
C VAL A 145 17.38 19.37 -24.63
N ARG A 146 17.66 19.94 -23.45
CA ARG A 146 18.14 21.32 -23.31
C ARG A 146 19.60 21.52 -23.72
N THR A 147 20.44 20.48 -23.65
CA THR A 147 21.85 20.53 -24.09
C THR A 147 22.03 20.25 -25.59
N MET A 148 20.94 20.04 -26.34
CA MET A 148 20.96 19.86 -27.81
C MET A 148 20.41 21.07 -28.60
N LEU A 149 20.15 22.21 -27.94
CA LEU A 149 19.78 23.48 -28.56
C LEU A 149 20.84 24.54 -28.30
#